data_AF-A0A0G1GT44-F1
#
_entry.id   AF-A0A0G1GT44-F1
#
_cell.length_a   1.000
_cell.length_b   1.000
_cell.length_c   1.000
_cell.angle_alpha   90.00
_cell.angle_beta   90.00
_cell.angle_gamma   90.00
#
_symmetry.space_group_name_H-M   'P 1'
#
loop_
_entity.id
_entity.type
_entity.pdbx_description
1 polymer ?
#
loop_
_entity_poly.entity_id
_entity_poly.type
_entity_poly.pdbx_seq_one_letter_code
_entity_poly.pdbx_strand_id
1 'polypeptide(L)' 'NGTVERSHREDQEKFYERNKFKNFRDLQIKLERWNIYYNNLEHCGLNGQTPNEFLANYQLIKPPYVCA' A
#
# COMPACT_ATOMS: atom_id res chain seq x y z
N ASN A 1 -16.21 5.15 -0.35
CA ASN A 1 -14.99 4.43 0.06
C ASN A 1 -13.75 5.33 -0.12
N GLY A 2 -13.69 6.49 0.56
CA GLY A 2 -12.76 7.57 0.18
C GLY A 2 -11.26 7.26 0.36
N THR A 3 -10.91 6.31 1.23
CA THR A 3 -9.52 5.89 1.44
C THR A 3 -8.99 5.07 0.27
N VAL A 4 -9.81 4.14 -0.23
CA VAL A 4 -9.43 3.28 -1.36
C VAL A 4 -9.35 4.09 -2.65
N GLU A 5 -10.33 4.96 -2.90
CA GLU A 5 -10.28 5.84 -4.08
C GLU A 5 -9.04 6.74 -4.08
N ARG A 6 -8.61 7.22 -2.90
CA ARG A 6 -7.37 7.99 -2.76
C ARG A 6 -6.15 7.14 -3.10
N SER A 7 -6.06 5.92 -2.54
CA SER A 7 -4.94 5.00 -2.85
C SER A 7 -4.83 4.73 -4.36
N HIS A 8 -5.96 4.44 -5.02
CA HIS A 8 -5.97 4.21 -6.46
C HIS A 8 -5.50 5.42 -7.26
N ARG A 9 -5.91 6.63 -6.87
CA ARG A 9 -5.43 7.86 -7.51
C ARG A 9 -3.93 8.07 -7.30
N GLU A 10 -3.42 7.83 -6.10
CA GLU A 10 -1.98 7.94 -5.82
C GLU A 10 -1.16 6.94 -6.65
N ASP A 11 -1.63 5.69 -6.76
CA ASP A 11 -0.99 4.68 -7.61
C ASP A 11 -1.03 5.09 -9.09
N GLN A 12 -2.15 5.66 -9.55
CA GLN A 12 -2.29 6.18 -10.91
C GLN A 12 -1.24 7.26 -11.20
N GLU A 13 -1.17 8.31 -10.37
CA GLU A 13 -0.31 9.48 -10.58
C GLU A 13 1.18 9.22 -10.31
N LYS A 14 1.51 8.34 -9.36
CA LYS A 14 2.88 8.12 -8.89
C LYS A 14 3.52 6.85 -9.43
N PHE A 15 2.73 5.83 -9.75
CA PHE A 15 3.25 4.57 -10.27
C PHE A 15 2.93 4.40 -11.75
N TYR A 16 1.66 4.32 -12.13
CA TYR A 16 1.27 3.94 -13.50
C TYR A 16 1.66 4.98 -14.54
N GLU A 17 1.45 6.28 -14.28
CA GLU A 17 1.78 7.36 -15.22
C GLU A 17 3.29 7.60 -15.35
N ARG A 18 4.06 7.31 -14.30
CA ARG A 18 5.51 7.55 -14.25
C ARG A 18 6.34 6.40 -14.78
N ASN A 19 5.75 5.22 -14.95
CA ASN A 19 6.46 4.02 -15.40
C ASN A 19 6.03 3.60 -16.81
N LYS A 20 7.00 3.13 -17.59
CA LYS A 20 6.74 2.35 -18.80
C LYS A 20 7.00 0.87 -18.50
N PHE A 21 6.14 0.01 -19.02
CA PHE A 21 6.23 -1.44 -18.82
C PHE A 21 6.54 -2.13 -20.15
N LYS A 22 7.55 -3.00 -20.14
CA LYS A 22 7.94 -3.73 -21.36
C LYS A 22 7.01 -4.92 -21.64
N ASN A 23 6.52 -5.55 -20.57
CA ASN A 23 5.61 -6.68 -20.61
C ASN A 23 4.95 -6.82 -19.22
N PHE A 24 4.02 -7.76 -19.11
CA PHE A 24 3.30 -8.02 -17.86
C PHE A 24 4.22 -8.40 -16.70
N ARG A 25 5.30 -9.15 -16.96
CA ARG A 25 6.24 -9.56 -15.90
C ARG A 25 7.01 -8.37 -15.32
N ASP A 26 7.43 -7.43 -16.17
CA ASP A 26 8.06 -6.17 -15.75
C ASP A 26 7.10 -5.32 -14.90
N LEU A 27 5.82 -5.26 -15.28
CA LEU A 27 4.78 -4.64 -14.46
C LEU A 27 4.71 -5.26 -13.06
N GLN A 28 4.62 -6.59 -12.96
CA GLN A 28 4.53 -7.28 -11.67
C GLN A 28 5.72 -6.98 -10.76
N ILE A 29 6.94 -7.01 -11.29
CA ILE A 29 8.16 -6.74 -10.52
C ILE A 29 8.19 -5.29 -10.02
N LYS A 30 7.84 -4.34 -10.88
CA LYS A 30 7.76 -2.93 -10.49
C LYS A 30 6.66 -2.67 -9.48
N LEU A 31 5.51 -3.33 -9.63
CA LEU A 31 4.37 -3.21 -8.72
C LEU A 31 4.70 -3.78 -7.34
N GLU A 32 5.39 -4.92 -7.27
CA GLU A 32 5.87 -5.49 -6.01
C GLU A 32 6.78 -4.50 -5.27
N ARG A 33 7.75 -3.91 -5.97
CA ARG A 33 8.63 -2.88 -5.39
C ARG A 33 7.87 -1.63 -4.96
N TRP A 34 6.91 -1.18 -5.76
CA TRP A 34 6.05 -0.05 -5.42
C TRP A 34 5.24 -0.33 -4.15
N ASN A 35 4.63 -1.51 -4.03
CA ASN A 35 3.88 -1.90 -2.85
C ASN A 35 4.76 -1.94 -1.60
N ILE A 36 5.98 -2.50 -1.71
CA ILE A 36 6.94 -2.49 -0.60
C ILE A 36 7.29 -1.06 -0.20
N TYR A 37 7.58 -0.19 -1.16
CA TYR A 37 7.89 1.21 -0.89
C TYR A 37 6.72 1.96 -0.25
N TYR A 38 5.54 1.92 -0.88
CA TYR A 38 4.36 2.69 -0.48
C TYR A 38 3.82 2.26 0.89
N ASN A 39 3.85 0.95 1.18
CA ASN A 39 3.42 0.41 2.48
C ASN A 39 4.42 0.62 3.62
N ASN A 40 5.65 1.07 3.30
CA ASN A 40 6.66 1.50 4.27
C ASN A 40 6.93 3.01 4.20
N LEU A 41 6.15 3.77 3.44
CA LEU A 41 6.18 5.22 3.43
C LEU A 41 5.21 5.73 4.49
N GLU A 42 5.54 6.84 5.16
CA GLU A 42 4.64 7.48 6.13
C GLU A 42 3.43 8.12 5.44
N HIS A 43 2.25 8.00 6.07
CA HIS A 43 1.02 8.64 5.56
C HIS A 43 0.45 9.58 6.61
N CYS A 44 0.15 10.82 6.20
CA CYS A 44 -0.51 11.79 7.07
C CYS A 44 -1.87 11.30 7.57
N GLY A 45 -2.58 10.51 6.77
CA GLY A 45 -3.85 9.88 7.16
C GLY A 45 -3.73 8.80 8.23
N LEU A 46 -2.50 8.35 8.54
CA LEU A 46 -2.19 7.36 9.57
C LEU A 46 -1.41 7.96 10.76
N ASN A 47 -1.52 9.29 10.94
CA ASN A 47 -0.76 10.05 11.95
C ASN A 47 0.76 9.87 11.83
N GLY A 48 1.27 9.81 10.59
CA GLY A 48 2.70 9.65 10.32
C GLY A 48 3.20 8.20 10.40
N GLN A 49 2.34 7.23 10.70
CA GLN A 49 2.70 5.82 10.58
C GLN A 49 2.69 5.37 9.13
N THR A 50 3.45 4.31 8.85
CA THR A 50 3.34 3.54 7.62
C THR A 50 2.12 2.60 7.66
N PRO A 51 1.58 2.18 6.50
CA PRO A 51 0.49 1.22 6.43
C PRO A 51 0.83 -0.10 7.14
N ASN A 52 2.07 -0.57 7.03
CA ASN A 52 2.53 -1.78 7.72
C ASN A 52 2.56 -1.62 9.25
N GLU A 53 3.06 -0.49 9.77
CA GLU A 53 3.03 -0.22 11.22
C GLU A 53 1.61 -0.11 11.74
N PHE A 54 0.75 0.63 11.02
CA PHE A 54 -0.66 0.74 11.38
C PHE A 54 -1.34 -0.63 11.42
N LEU A 55 -1.08 -1.48 10.40
CA LEU A 55 -1.65 -2.83 10.34
C LEU A 55 -1.16 -3.70 11.50
N ALA A 56 0.14 -3.68 11.80
CA ALA A 56 0.70 -4.42 12.93
C ALA A 56 0.06 -3.98 14.26
N ASN A 57 -0.05 -2.68 14.49
CA ASN A 57 -0.69 -2.11 15.67
C ASN A 57 -2.18 -2.47 15.74
N TYR A 58 -2.88 -2.41 14.61
CA TYR A 58 -4.30 -2.76 14.54
C TYR A 58 -4.56 -4.23 14.88
N GLN A 59 -3.71 -5.15 14.41
CA GLN A 59 -3.83 -6.59 14.72
C GLN A 59 -3.64 -6.89 16.21
N LEU A 60 -2.80 -6.13 16.90
CA LEU A 60 -2.63 -6.26 18.36
C LEU A 60 -3.87 -5.78 19.13
N ILE A 61 -4.51 -4.70 18.66
CA ILE A 61 -5.66 -4.08 19.33
C ILE A 61 -6.96 -4.82 19.03
N LYS A 62 -7.09 -5.38 17.83
CA LYS A 62 -8.24 -6.16 17.36
C LYS A 62 -7.77 -7.47 16.76
N PRO A 63 -7.31 -8.41 17.60
CA PRO A 63 -6.94 -9.73 17.12
C PRO A 63 -8.16 -10.36 16.43
N PRO A 64 -8.01 -10.94 15.23
CA PRO A 64 -9.09 -11.67 14.61
C PRO A 64 -9.51 -12.78 15.57
N TYR A 65 -10.82 -12.94 15.78
CA TYR A 65 -11.37 -14.14 16.44
C TYR A 65 -11.15 -15.32 15.50
N VAL A 66 -9.92 -15.81 15.42
CA VAL A 66 -9.57 -17.08 14.82
C VAL A 66 -9.52 -18.09 15.94
N CYS A 67 -10.56 -18.90 16.06
CA CYS A 67 -10.46 -20.16 16.81
C CYS A 67 -9.36 -20.98 16.11
N ALA A 68 -8.32 -21.35 16.88
CA ALA A 68 -7.25 -22.24 16.44
C ALA A 68 -7.78 -23.64 16.10
#